data_AF-A0A6J4TA95-F1
#
_entry.id   AF-A0A6J4TA95-F1
#
_cell.length_a   1.000
_cell.length_b   1.000
_cell.length_c   1.000
_cell.angle_alpha   90.00
_cell.angle_beta   90.00
_cell.angle_gamma   90.00
#
_symmetry.space_group_name_H-M   'P 1'
#
loop_
_entity.id
_entity.type
_entity.pdbx_description
1 polymer ?
#
loop_
_entity_poly.entity_id
_entity_poly.type
_entity_poly.pdbx_seq_one_letter_code
_entity_poly.pdbx_strand_id
1 'polypeptide(L)'
;MLTDPELTTTTETPAPARRRPAPTAARLLELDPSLGEGVASNELAEARARAVVPLVTLAPGPVAFERLRRPENPLGPFAVLVTDGLIARDVSLLGRPATQLVGPGDVLMIRDAADVVVEAGCATRCRVAILEQRFLTATQHWPWLTARIIERAASWADRAMSQQAIIQLGRVDLRLLFMLGHLAERWGRVTPEGVFVPLRLTHEMLGRLVGAQRSTVTLALKELREQGAVVKRGDGWLIVSGAGQALPLDRVEDASFRSLALAHTVPVGEEGGEAALAPDGTLTQHLTRIREDADAARVRARASRERARAQREKAAKSRSARSGLEQEDLEGPGGLEHDLAVVAEDAAAGGLLDGADRRL
;
A
#
# COMPACT_ATOMS: atom_id res chain seq x y z
N MET A 1 -65.04 34.36 -10.30
CA MET A 1 -64.83 33.49 -9.12
C MET A 1 -64.68 32.06 -9.61
N LEU A 2 -63.44 31.60 -9.74
CA LEU A 2 -63.05 30.20 -9.87
C LEU A 2 -61.60 30.14 -9.37
N THR A 3 -61.41 29.37 -8.31
CA THR A 3 -60.25 29.34 -7.42
C THR A 3 -59.22 28.33 -7.93
N ASP A 4 -57.95 28.73 -7.96
CA ASP A 4 -56.80 27.87 -8.25
C ASP A 4 -56.60 26.81 -7.15
N PRO A 5 -56.17 25.57 -7.49
CA PRO A 5 -55.79 24.57 -6.50
C PRO A 5 -54.34 24.79 -6.02
N GLU A 6 -54.19 24.87 -4.70
CA GLU A 6 -52.92 25.04 -3.99
C GLU A 6 -51.90 23.92 -4.31
N LEU A 7 -50.72 24.35 -4.77
CA LEU A 7 -49.50 23.56 -4.75
C LEU A 7 -49.10 23.28 -3.30
N THR A 8 -49.31 22.04 -2.86
CA THR A 8 -48.77 21.52 -1.61
C THR A 8 -47.25 21.39 -1.76
N THR A 9 -46.54 22.36 -1.19
CA THR A 9 -45.09 22.32 -1.00
C THR A 9 -44.80 21.35 0.15
N THR A 10 -44.46 20.11 -0.20
CA THR A 10 -43.91 19.13 0.75
C THR A 10 -42.63 19.70 1.34
N THR A 11 -42.72 20.21 2.56
CA THR A 11 -41.57 20.70 3.32
C THR A 11 -40.74 19.49 3.73
N GLU A 12 -39.76 19.16 2.91
CA GLU A 12 -38.80 18.10 3.19
C GLU A 12 -38.01 18.49 4.44
N THR A 13 -38.35 17.82 5.55
CA THR A 13 -37.72 18.05 6.86
C THR A 13 -36.24 17.67 6.75
N PRO A 14 -35.29 18.57 7.03
CA PRO A 14 -33.88 18.24 6.95
C PRO A 14 -33.56 17.14 7.96
N ALA A 15 -32.99 16.03 7.46
CA ALA A 15 -32.56 14.91 8.29
C ALA A 15 -31.71 15.40 9.47
N PRO A 16 -31.89 14.85 10.69
CA PRO A 16 -31.17 15.33 11.87
C PRO A 16 -29.67 15.21 11.63
N ALA A 17 -28.96 16.34 11.76
CA ALA A 17 -27.50 16.39 11.69
C ALA A 17 -26.93 15.32 12.63
N ARG A 18 -26.33 14.26 12.06
CA ARG A 18 -25.71 13.19 12.84
C ARG A 18 -24.74 13.83 13.84
N ARG A 19 -25.04 13.72 15.14
CA ARG A 19 -24.17 14.21 16.22
C ARG A 19 -22.76 13.66 15.98
N ARG A 20 -21.80 14.56 15.71
CA ARG A 20 -20.38 14.19 15.66
C ARG A 20 -20.01 13.57 17.01
N PRO A 21 -19.34 12.40 17.05
CA PRO A 21 -18.87 11.83 18.30
C PRO A 21 -17.93 12.82 18.99
N ALA A 22 -18.20 13.16 20.25
CA ALA A 22 -17.35 14.07 21.00
C ALA A 22 -15.98 13.40 21.26
N PRO A 23 -14.86 14.08 20.95
CA PRO A 23 -13.54 13.51 21.21
C PRO A 23 -13.31 13.35 22.71
N THR A 24 -12.76 12.21 23.12
CA THR A 24 -12.26 11.99 24.49
C THR A 24 -10.75 12.20 24.51
N ALA A 25 -10.18 12.84 25.54
CA ALA A 25 -8.74 12.95 25.67
C ALA A 25 -8.10 11.60 26.03
N ALA A 26 -6.99 11.23 25.40
CA ALA A 26 -6.27 9.99 25.67
C ALA A 26 -4.75 10.18 25.52
N ARG A 27 -3.95 9.36 26.21
CA ARG A 27 -2.48 9.41 26.15
C ARG A 27 -1.98 8.60 24.96
N LEU A 28 -1.26 9.25 24.05
CA LEU A 28 -0.83 8.67 22.78
C LEU A 28 0.04 7.41 22.97
N LEU A 29 0.97 7.43 23.92
CA LEU A 29 1.87 6.30 24.19
C LEU A 29 1.23 5.16 25.00
N GLU A 30 0.01 5.35 25.51
CA GLU A 30 -0.81 4.25 26.03
C GLU A 30 -1.65 3.61 24.91
N LEU A 31 -2.08 4.43 23.93
CA LEU A 31 -2.77 3.94 22.73
C LEU A 31 -1.83 3.18 21.79
N ASP A 32 -0.57 3.61 21.69
CA ASP A 32 0.45 2.96 20.88
C ASP A 32 1.82 3.00 21.55
N PRO A 33 2.16 1.96 22.35
CA PRO A 33 3.44 1.89 23.06
C PRO A 33 4.67 1.84 22.15
N SER A 34 4.52 1.32 20.92
CA SER A 34 5.66 1.14 20.00
C SER A 34 6.26 2.46 19.51
N LEU A 35 5.53 3.58 19.66
CA LEU A 35 6.08 4.92 19.43
C LEU A 35 7.27 5.23 20.36
N GLY A 36 7.31 4.64 21.56
CA GLY A 36 8.36 4.85 22.56
C GLY A 36 9.48 3.80 22.57
N GLU A 37 9.48 2.85 21.64
CA GLU A 37 10.50 1.80 21.58
C GLU A 37 11.91 2.37 21.34
N GLY A 38 12.87 1.93 22.16
CA GLY A 38 14.26 2.37 22.11
C GLY A 38 14.55 3.71 22.78
N VAL A 39 13.57 4.33 23.46
CA VAL A 39 13.73 5.60 24.18
C VAL A 39 14.12 5.34 25.65
N ALA A 40 14.95 6.23 26.22
CA ALA A 40 15.34 6.17 27.63
C ALA A 40 14.13 6.29 28.58
N SER A 41 14.15 5.54 29.68
CA SER A 41 12.96 5.37 30.54
C SER A 41 12.45 6.64 31.21
N ASN A 42 13.36 7.58 31.56
CA ASN A 42 13.01 8.86 32.17
C ASN A 42 12.25 9.78 31.19
N GLU A 43 12.76 9.91 29.96
CA GLU A 43 12.14 10.69 28.90
C GLU A 43 10.79 10.08 28.47
N LEU A 44 10.73 8.75 28.38
CA LEU A 44 9.53 8.02 28.01
C LEU A 44 8.38 8.22 29.02
N ALA A 45 8.68 8.26 30.32
CA ALA A 45 7.68 8.46 31.36
C ALA A 45 7.03 9.85 31.26
N GLU A 46 7.83 10.90 31.05
CA GLU A 46 7.33 12.26 30.89
C GLU A 46 6.51 12.42 29.60
N ALA A 47 7.02 11.87 28.49
CA ALA A 47 6.31 11.86 27.21
C ALA A 47 4.96 11.14 27.31
N ARG A 48 4.91 9.98 27.98
CA ARG A 48 3.68 9.20 28.18
C ARG A 48 2.62 10.00 28.95
N ALA A 49 3.03 10.78 29.95
CA ALA A 49 2.10 11.56 30.75
C ALA A 49 1.53 12.78 30.00
N ARG A 50 2.32 13.38 29.11
CA ARG A 50 2.02 14.70 28.50
C ARG A 50 1.59 14.66 27.04
N ALA A 51 1.88 13.59 26.30
CA ALA A 51 1.44 13.42 24.91
C ALA A 51 -0.05 13.03 24.86
N VAL A 52 -0.93 13.99 25.13
CA VAL A 52 -2.39 13.80 25.15
C VAL A 52 -3.01 14.25 23.82
N VAL A 53 -3.86 13.40 23.25
CA VAL A 53 -4.51 13.61 21.95
C VAL A 53 -6.02 13.36 22.06
N PRO A 54 -6.85 14.00 21.22
CA PRO A 54 -8.23 13.62 21.03
C PRO A 54 -8.33 12.22 20.45
N LEU A 55 -9.22 11.42 21.01
CA LEU A 55 -9.58 10.11 20.51
C LEU A 55 -11.03 10.14 20.03
N VAL A 56 -11.25 9.69 18.80
CA VAL A 56 -12.55 9.64 18.15
C VAL A 56 -12.87 8.20 17.78
N THR A 57 -14.10 7.78 18.06
CA THR A 57 -14.63 6.48 17.59
C THR A 57 -15.48 6.70 16.35
N LEU A 58 -15.18 5.98 15.29
CA LEU A 58 -15.87 6.03 14.00
C LEU A 58 -16.65 4.74 13.78
N ALA A 59 -17.91 4.87 13.37
CA ALA A 59 -18.72 3.72 12.98
C ALA A 59 -18.26 3.18 11.62
N PRO A 60 -18.54 1.89 11.31
CA PRO A 60 -18.33 1.37 9.95
C PRO A 60 -19.07 2.21 8.90
N GLY A 61 -18.44 2.43 7.76
CA GLY A 61 -18.96 3.22 6.65
C GLY A 61 -18.02 4.34 6.17
N PRO A 62 -18.46 5.16 5.21
CA PRO A 62 -17.65 6.22 4.61
C PRO A 62 -17.16 7.25 5.65
N VAL A 63 -15.92 7.71 5.47
CA VAL A 63 -15.28 8.72 6.32
C VAL A 63 -14.60 9.79 5.47
N ALA A 64 -14.94 11.02 5.77
CA ALA A 64 -14.42 12.22 5.15
C ALA A 64 -13.40 12.90 6.08
N PHE A 65 -12.16 12.40 6.10
CA PHE A 65 -11.09 12.91 6.98
C PHE A 65 -10.70 14.35 6.64
N GLU A 66 -10.79 14.74 5.38
CA GLU A 66 -10.59 16.10 4.89
C GLU A 66 -11.55 17.10 5.54
N ARG A 67 -12.77 16.67 5.92
CA ARG A 67 -13.75 17.51 6.65
C ARG A 67 -13.38 17.73 8.12
N LEU A 68 -12.30 17.11 8.61
CA LEU A 68 -11.73 17.44 9.92
C LEU A 68 -10.90 18.72 9.85
N ARG A 69 -10.32 19.04 8.69
CA ARG A 69 -9.74 20.36 8.46
C ARG A 69 -10.86 21.38 8.29
N ARG A 70 -10.66 22.54 8.92
CA ARG A 70 -11.56 23.68 8.79
C ARG A 70 -10.81 24.80 8.08
N PRO A 71 -11.43 25.49 7.10
CA PRO A 71 -10.79 26.62 6.43
C PRO A 71 -10.35 27.70 7.42
N GLU A 72 -11.13 27.89 8.50
CA GLU A 72 -10.85 28.89 9.54
C GLU A 72 -9.71 28.48 10.50
N ASN A 73 -9.22 27.24 10.40
CA ASN A 73 -8.09 26.74 11.19
C ASN A 73 -7.08 26.00 10.28
N PRO A 74 -6.18 26.73 9.61
CA PRO A 74 -5.15 26.16 8.74
C PRO A 74 -4.20 25.19 9.48
N LEU A 75 -4.05 25.38 10.79
CA LEU A 75 -3.25 24.55 11.71
C LEU A 75 -4.10 23.47 12.42
N GLY A 76 -5.28 23.16 11.87
CA GLY A 76 -6.16 22.11 12.36
C GLY A 76 -5.55 20.71 12.27
N PRO A 77 -6.36 19.65 12.43
CA PRO A 77 -5.90 18.28 12.30
C PRO A 77 -5.10 18.06 11.01
N PHE A 78 -3.84 17.63 11.16
CA PHE A 78 -2.93 17.37 10.04
C PHE A 78 -2.78 15.87 9.76
N ALA A 79 -3.09 15.02 10.74
CA ALA A 79 -3.07 13.59 10.58
C ALA A 79 -4.00 12.89 11.57
N VAL A 80 -4.29 11.62 11.30
CA VAL A 80 -4.88 10.71 12.28
C VAL A 80 -3.98 9.48 12.44
N LEU A 81 -3.79 9.05 13.68
CA LEU A 81 -3.20 7.75 13.99
C LEU A 81 -4.34 6.75 14.24
N VAL A 82 -4.35 5.64 13.52
CA VAL A 82 -5.31 4.56 13.77
C VAL A 82 -4.82 3.73 14.95
N THR A 83 -5.67 3.56 15.95
CA THR A 83 -5.35 2.85 17.20
C THR A 83 -6.12 1.54 17.34
N ASP A 84 -7.28 1.45 16.67
CA ASP A 84 -8.09 0.24 16.58
C ASP A 84 -8.94 0.27 15.31
N GLY A 85 -9.29 -0.91 14.81
CA GLY A 85 -10.11 -1.09 13.62
C GLY A 85 -9.37 -0.93 12.30
N LEU A 86 -10.13 -1.06 11.20
CA LEU A 86 -9.61 -1.11 9.84
C LEU A 86 -10.31 -0.09 8.96
N ILE A 87 -9.54 0.72 8.26
CA ILE A 87 -9.98 1.70 7.26
C ILE A 87 -9.55 1.19 5.88
N ALA A 88 -10.49 1.14 4.95
CA ALA A 88 -10.23 0.95 3.53
C ALA A 88 -10.07 2.33 2.88
N ARG A 89 -9.05 2.46 2.02
CA ARG A 89 -8.85 3.62 1.15
C ARG A 89 -8.93 3.16 -0.29
N ASP A 90 -9.89 3.69 -1.02
CA ASP A 90 -10.19 3.28 -2.37
C ASP A 90 -9.83 4.40 -3.34
N VAL A 91 -9.09 4.03 -4.38
CA VAL A 91 -8.94 4.83 -5.60
C VAL A 91 -9.66 4.09 -6.71
N SER A 92 -10.63 4.73 -7.34
CA SER A 92 -11.43 4.13 -8.40
C SER A 92 -11.04 4.66 -9.77
N LEU A 93 -10.71 3.75 -10.69
CA LEU A 93 -10.50 4.07 -12.10
C LEU A 93 -11.48 3.26 -12.94
N LEU A 94 -12.30 3.93 -13.77
CA LEU A 94 -13.34 3.27 -14.58
C LEU A 94 -14.25 2.34 -13.75
N GLY A 95 -14.63 2.78 -12.54
CA GLY A 95 -15.48 2.01 -11.62
C GLY A 95 -14.80 0.79 -10.98
N ARG A 96 -13.47 0.64 -11.14
CA ARG A 96 -12.69 -0.43 -10.52
C ARG A 96 -11.92 0.14 -9.32
N PRO A 97 -12.33 -0.18 -8.08
CA PRO A 97 -11.62 0.28 -6.90
C PRO A 97 -10.33 -0.52 -6.71
N ALA A 98 -9.23 0.18 -6.51
CA ALA A 98 -8.00 -0.32 -5.91
C ALA A 98 -7.97 0.10 -4.44
N THR A 99 -7.93 -0.88 -3.55
CA THR A 99 -8.03 -0.64 -2.10
C THR A 99 -6.69 -0.78 -1.42
N GLN A 100 -6.39 0.11 -0.48
CA GLN A 100 -5.38 -0.07 0.56
C GLN A 100 -6.03 -0.18 1.93
N LEU A 101 -5.46 -1.03 2.79
CA LEU A 101 -5.88 -1.17 4.18
C LEU A 101 -4.98 -0.38 5.13
N VAL A 102 -5.63 0.45 5.94
CA VAL A 102 -5.04 1.24 7.00
C VAL A 102 -5.60 0.75 8.33
N GLY A 103 -4.76 0.50 9.33
CA GLY A 103 -5.16 -0.09 10.62
C GLY A 103 -4.21 0.30 11.73
N PRO A 104 -4.24 -0.40 12.88
CA PRO A 104 -3.53 0.03 14.08
C PRO A 104 -2.04 0.28 13.82
N GLY A 105 -1.54 1.42 14.31
CA GLY A 105 -0.16 1.88 14.13
C GLY A 105 0.04 2.80 12.93
N ASP A 106 -0.91 2.86 11.99
CA ASP A 106 -0.78 3.68 10.79
C ASP A 106 -1.14 5.13 11.02
N VAL A 107 -0.36 6.01 10.38
CA VAL A 107 -0.66 7.44 10.31
C VAL A 107 -1.20 7.78 8.92
N LEU A 108 -2.40 8.35 8.90
CA LEU A 108 -3.01 8.93 7.71
C LEU A 108 -2.87 10.45 7.75
N MET A 109 -2.11 11.01 6.81
CA MET A 109 -2.03 12.46 6.63
C MET A 109 -3.35 13.00 6.08
N ILE A 110 -3.89 14.03 6.72
CA ILE A 110 -5.04 14.77 6.22
C ILE A 110 -4.49 15.82 5.25
N ARG A 111 -4.56 15.52 3.95
CA ARG A 111 -4.12 16.40 2.88
C ARG A 111 -5.32 17.11 2.25
N ASP A 112 -5.10 18.31 1.74
CA ASP A 112 -6.05 18.92 0.82
C ASP A 112 -6.11 18.10 -0.47
N ALA A 113 -7.22 18.19 -1.20
CA ALA A 113 -7.57 17.31 -2.30
C ALA A 113 -6.37 16.99 -3.21
N ALA A 114 -6.04 15.70 -3.33
CA ALA A 114 -5.06 15.22 -4.29
C ALA A 114 -5.68 15.24 -5.71
N ASP A 115 -4.85 15.19 -6.76
CA ASP A 115 -5.29 15.00 -8.15
C ASP A 115 -6.16 13.75 -8.35
N VAL A 116 -6.09 12.81 -7.40
CA VAL A 116 -6.86 11.58 -7.36
C VAL A 116 -7.82 11.62 -6.18
N VAL A 117 -9.10 11.40 -6.45
CA VAL A 117 -10.12 11.23 -5.41
C VAL A 117 -9.85 9.91 -4.68
N VAL A 118 -9.48 10.02 -3.41
CA VAL A 118 -9.32 8.86 -2.52
C VAL A 118 -10.50 8.82 -1.57
N GLU A 119 -11.34 7.80 -1.72
CA GLU A 119 -12.44 7.55 -0.81
C GLU A 119 -11.91 6.76 0.40
N ALA A 120 -12.27 7.17 1.62
CA ALA A 120 -11.94 6.42 2.82
C ALA A 120 -13.21 5.92 3.49
N GLY A 121 -13.15 4.73 4.08
CA GLY A 121 -14.25 4.15 4.83
C GLY A 121 -13.76 3.22 5.93
N CYS A 122 -14.39 3.29 7.09
CA CYS A 122 -14.14 2.33 8.17
C CYS A 122 -14.80 0.99 7.79
N ALA A 123 -13.98 -0.04 7.57
CA ALA A 123 -14.45 -1.41 7.32
C ALA A 123 -14.96 -2.08 8.61
N THR A 124 -14.42 -1.69 9.76
CA THR A 124 -14.90 -2.05 11.10
C THR A 124 -15.17 -0.79 11.92
N ARG A 125 -15.57 -0.92 13.19
CA ARG A 125 -15.53 0.24 14.09
C ARG A 125 -14.06 0.62 14.28
N CYS A 126 -13.73 1.89 14.10
CA CYS A 126 -12.36 2.38 14.21
C CYS A 126 -12.20 3.36 15.37
N ARG A 127 -11.03 3.36 16.01
CA ARG A 127 -10.62 4.39 16.98
C ARG A 127 -9.40 5.10 16.43
N VAL A 128 -9.50 6.41 16.29
CA VAL A 128 -8.45 7.25 15.71
C VAL A 128 -8.04 8.36 16.68
N ALA A 129 -6.74 8.50 16.89
CA ALA A 129 -6.16 9.63 17.58
C ALA A 129 -5.95 10.78 16.60
N ILE A 130 -6.44 11.97 16.93
CA ILE A 130 -6.32 13.16 16.10
C ILE A 130 -5.00 13.87 16.41
N LEU A 131 -4.17 14.06 15.39
CA LEU A 131 -2.92 14.78 15.50
C LEU A 131 -3.11 16.19 14.92
N GLU A 132 -2.93 17.20 15.77
CA GLU A 132 -3.16 18.61 15.46
C GLU A 132 -2.09 19.48 16.16
N GLN A 133 -2.14 20.80 16.00
CA GLN A 133 -1.14 21.70 16.56
C GLN A 133 -0.87 21.50 18.06
N ARG A 134 -1.91 21.24 18.88
CA ARG A 134 -1.72 21.02 20.33
C ARG A 134 -0.77 19.86 20.62
N PHE A 135 -0.81 18.81 19.78
CA PHE A 135 0.08 17.67 19.90
C PHE A 135 1.52 18.12 19.66
N LEU A 136 1.78 18.86 18.57
CA LEU A 136 3.12 19.36 18.26
C LEU A 136 3.69 20.25 19.37
N THR A 137 2.89 21.16 19.91
CA THR A 137 3.31 22.03 21.03
C THR A 137 3.58 21.22 22.30
N ALA A 138 2.73 20.23 22.61
CA ALA A 138 2.90 19.38 23.78
C ALA A 138 4.13 18.47 23.70
N THR A 139 4.52 18.08 22.48
CA THR A 139 5.60 17.10 22.23
C THR A 139 6.89 17.73 21.70
N GLN A 140 6.99 19.07 21.68
CA GLN A 140 8.19 19.78 21.20
C GLN A 140 9.50 19.37 21.90
N HIS A 141 9.42 18.92 23.16
CA HIS A 141 10.56 18.44 23.95
C HIS A 141 11.02 17.02 23.54
N TRP A 142 10.22 16.30 22.76
CA TRP A 142 10.48 14.93 22.30
C TRP A 142 10.45 14.83 20.77
N PRO A 143 11.43 15.40 20.06
CA PRO A 143 11.45 15.37 18.59
C PRO A 143 11.38 13.97 17.99
N TRP A 144 11.86 12.95 18.71
CA TRP A 144 11.74 11.54 18.30
C TRP A 144 10.29 11.12 18.08
N LEU A 145 9.33 11.64 18.87
CA LEU A 145 7.93 11.27 18.72
C LEU A 145 7.36 11.80 17.39
N THR A 146 7.70 13.04 17.03
CA THR A 146 7.35 13.60 15.72
C THR A 146 8.05 12.83 14.58
N ALA A 147 9.31 12.45 14.74
CA ALA A 147 10.02 11.61 13.78
C ALA A 147 9.31 10.26 13.56
N ARG A 148 8.86 9.59 14.63
CA ARG A 148 8.08 8.33 14.53
C ARG A 148 6.76 8.51 13.78
N ILE A 149 6.06 9.62 13.98
CA ILE A 149 4.83 9.93 13.22
C ILE A 149 5.14 10.08 11.73
N ILE A 150 6.22 10.77 11.38
CA ILE A 150 6.66 10.95 9.99
C ILE A 150 7.07 9.61 9.37
N GLU A 151 7.86 8.79 10.06
CA GLU A 151 8.26 7.44 9.60
C GLU A 151 7.03 6.58 9.28
N ARG A 152 6.05 6.55 10.18
CA ARG A 152 4.79 5.82 9.96
C ARG A 152 3.98 6.40 8.81
N ALA A 153 3.92 7.72 8.71
CA ALA A 153 3.27 8.40 7.60
C ALA A 153 4.00 8.18 6.27
N ALA A 154 5.29 7.80 6.25
CA ALA A 154 6.07 7.48 5.06
C ALA A 154 5.94 6.00 4.65
N SER A 155 5.76 5.08 5.61
CA SER A 155 5.62 3.64 5.38
C SER A 155 4.47 3.23 4.44
N TRP A 156 3.50 4.11 4.20
CA TRP A 156 2.42 3.87 3.23
C TRP A 156 2.94 3.68 1.80
N ALA A 157 4.01 4.38 1.41
CA ALA A 157 4.56 4.31 0.06
C ALA A 157 5.21 2.93 -0.18
N ASP A 158 5.99 2.45 0.79
CA ASP A 158 6.59 1.11 0.74
C ASP A 158 5.50 0.03 0.63
N ARG A 159 4.42 0.17 1.42
CA ARG A 159 3.27 -0.76 1.35
C ARG A 159 2.54 -0.71 0.02
N ALA A 160 2.38 0.48 -0.56
CA ALA A 160 1.81 0.64 -1.89
C ALA A 160 2.66 -0.09 -2.94
N MET A 161 3.98 0.03 -2.85
CA MET A 161 4.91 -0.65 -3.74
C MET A 161 4.86 -2.17 -3.58
N SER A 162 4.86 -2.69 -2.35
CA SER A 162 4.71 -4.13 -2.09
C SER A 162 3.40 -4.66 -2.64
N GLN A 163 2.27 -3.99 -2.37
CA GLN A 163 0.97 -4.38 -2.92
C GLN A 163 0.96 -4.33 -4.45
N GLN A 164 1.56 -3.32 -5.07
CA GLN A 164 1.68 -3.25 -6.53
C GLN A 164 2.47 -4.46 -7.08
N ALA A 165 3.59 -4.83 -6.45
CA ALA A 165 4.37 -5.99 -6.85
C ALA A 165 3.55 -7.29 -6.75
N ILE A 166 2.75 -7.44 -5.69
CA ILE A 166 1.82 -8.57 -5.53
C ILE A 166 0.80 -8.58 -6.67
N ILE A 167 0.16 -7.44 -6.98
CA ILE A 167 -0.85 -7.35 -8.05
C ILE A 167 -0.27 -7.72 -9.42
N GLN A 168 1.02 -7.49 -9.66
CA GLN A 168 1.69 -7.84 -10.93
C GLN A 168 1.90 -9.35 -11.13
N LEU A 169 1.74 -10.19 -10.10
CA LEU A 169 1.83 -11.64 -10.26
C LEU A 169 0.74 -12.14 -11.21
N GLY A 170 1.03 -13.04 -12.16
CA GLY A 170 0.02 -13.49 -13.13
C GLY A 170 -1.15 -14.29 -12.52
N ARG A 171 -0.88 -14.98 -11.40
CA ARG A 171 -1.76 -15.97 -10.76
C ARG A 171 -2.46 -15.40 -9.52
N VAL A 172 -3.79 -15.40 -9.50
CA VAL A 172 -4.59 -14.78 -8.42
C VAL A 172 -4.46 -15.50 -7.07
N ASP A 173 -4.33 -16.82 -7.08
CA ASP A 173 -4.01 -17.62 -5.89
C ASP A 173 -2.69 -17.17 -5.26
N LEU A 174 -1.64 -16.97 -6.07
CA LEU A 174 -0.39 -16.39 -5.56
C LEU A 174 -0.59 -14.97 -5.03
N ARG A 175 -1.32 -14.11 -5.75
CA ARG A 175 -1.62 -12.76 -5.26
C ARG A 175 -2.27 -12.79 -3.88
N LEU A 176 -3.26 -13.66 -3.68
CA LEU A 176 -3.97 -13.78 -2.41
C LEU A 176 -3.05 -14.26 -1.29
N LEU A 177 -2.22 -15.26 -1.55
CA LEU A 177 -1.29 -15.79 -0.56
C LEU A 177 -0.26 -14.73 -0.13
N PHE A 178 0.37 -14.06 -1.10
CA PHE A 178 1.32 -12.99 -0.83
C PHE A 178 0.64 -11.77 -0.19
N MET A 179 -0.60 -11.44 -0.59
CA MET A 179 -1.38 -10.37 0.05
C MET A 179 -1.69 -10.69 1.50
N LEU A 180 -2.13 -11.92 1.81
CA LEU A 180 -2.35 -12.35 3.18
C LEU A 180 -1.06 -12.31 3.99
N GLY A 181 0.07 -12.73 3.41
CA GLY A 181 1.39 -12.59 4.03
C GLY A 181 1.78 -11.14 4.32
N HIS A 182 1.58 -10.24 3.36
CA HIS A 182 1.82 -8.81 3.53
C HIS A 182 0.97 -8.21 4.65
N LEU A 183 -0.29 -8.63 4.79
CA LEU A 183 -1.16 -8.23 5.89
C LEU A 183 -0.74 -8.87 7.23
N ALA A 184 -0.22 -10.09 7.18
CA ALA A 184 0.27 -10.83 8.33
C ALA A 184 1.50 -10.18 8.98
N GLU A 185 2.37 -9.52 8.21
CA GLU A 185 3.51 -8.79 8.78
C GLU A 185 3.10 -7.68 9.74
N ARG A 186 1.89 -7.16 9.56
CA ARG A 186 1.40 -5.99 10.28
C ARG A 186 0.48 -6.39 11.43
N TRP A 187 -0.41 -7.34 11.16
CA TRP A 187 -1.49 -7.69 12.09
C TRP A 187 -1.56 -9.18 12.38
N GLY A 188 -0.67 -9.97 11.79
CA GLY A 188 -0.60 -11.41 11.98
C GLY A 188 -0.13 -11.77 13.38
N ARG A 189 -0.53 -12.97 13.80
CA ARG A 189 -0.08 -13.61 15.04
C ARG A 189 0.57 -14.93 14.65
N VAL A 190 1.82 -15.11 15.05
CA VAL A 190 2.51 -16.38 14.85
C VAL A 190 1.88 -17.43 15.78
N THR A 191 1.57 -18.58 15.23
CA THR A 191 0.99 -19.75 15.91
C THR A 191 1.78 -21.00 15.50
N PRO A 192 1.75 -22.09 16.27
CA PRO A 192 2.40 -23.34 15.87
C PRO A 192 1.93 -23.86 14.50
N GLU A 193 0.67 -23.62 14.12
CA GLU A 193 0.10 -24.06 12.85
C GLU A 193 0.46 -23.15 11.66
N GLY A 194 1.04 -21.97 11.91
CA GLY A 194 1.35 -20.95 10.91
C GLY A 194 1.06 -19.53 11.37
N VAL A 195 0.70 -18.62 10.47
CA VAL A 195 0.46 -17.21 10.82
C VAL A 195 -1.03 -16.86 10.67
N PHE A 196 -1.65 -16.50 11.78
CA PHE A 196 -3.06 -16.11 11.82
C PHE A 196 -3.23 -14.62 11.56
N VAL A 197 -3.99 -14.25 10.52
CA VAL A 197 -4.36 -12.89 10.15
C VAL A 197 -5.77 -12.60 10.67
N PRO A 198 -5.93 -11.81 11.74
CA PRO A 198 -7.20 -11.59 12.44
C PRO A 198 -8.07 -10.52 11.76
N LEU A 199 -8.19 -10.56 10.43
CA LEU A 199 -8.94 -9.56 9.66
C LEU A 199 -10.18 -10.16 9.03
N ARG A 200 -11.32 -9.50 9.28
CA ARG A 200 -12.62 -9.82 8.67
C ARG A 200 -12.67 -9.32 7.22
N LEU A 201 -12.01 -10.03 6.31
CA LEU A 201 -11.99 -9.66 4.89
C LEU A 201 -13.02 -10.45 4.10
N THR A 202 -13.95 -9.74 3.46
CA THR A 202 -14.87 -10.33 2.48
C THR A 202 -14.09 -10.72 1.22
N HIS A 203 -14.61 -11.66 0.44
CA HIS A 203 -14.01 -12.02 -0.86
C HIS A 203 -13.99 -10.83 -1.83
N GLU A 204 -14.96 -9.92 -1.69
CA GLU A 204 -14.98 -8.68 -2.45
C GLU A 204 -13.82 -7.76 -2.05
N MET A 205 -13.61 -7.53 -0.75
CA MET A 205 -12.48 -6.75 -0.24
C MET A 205 -11.14 -7.34 -0.67
N LEU A 206 -10.98 -8.66 -0.55
CA LEU A 206 -9.80 -9.37 -1.07
C LEU A 206 -9.62 -9.12 -2.57
N GLY A 207 -10.70 -9.16 -3.36
CA GLY A 207 -10.68 -8.85 -4.78
C GLY A 207 -10.16 -7.46 -5.08
N ARG A 208 -10.60 -6.43 -4.34
CA ARG A 208 -10.08 -5.06 -4.49
C ARG A 208 -8.61 -4.94 -4.12
N LEU A 209 -8.14 -5.72 -3.13
CA LEU A 209 -6.74 -5.72 -2.71
C LEU A 209 -5.81 -6.35 -3.76
N VAL A 210 -6.24 -7.44 -4.39
CA VAL A 210 -5.42 -8.20 -5.37
C VAL A 210 -5.73 -7.87 -6.84
N GLY A 211 -6.64 -6.93 -7.09
CA GLY A 211 -7.07 -6.56 -8.44
C GLY A 211 -7.79 -7.70 -9.17
N ALA A 212 -8.67 -8.43 -8.48
CA ALA A 212 -9.45 -9.54 -9.04
C ALA A 212 -10.95 -9.42 -8.73
N GLN A 213 -11.78 -10.08 -9.53
CA GLN A 213 -13.21 -10.17 -9.25
C GLN A 213 -13.48 -11.13 -8.09
N ARG A 214 -14.57 -10.90 -7.36
CA ARG A 214 -15.01 -11.73 -6.22
C ARG A 214 -15.14 -13.22 -6.58
N SER A 215 -15.62 -13.53 -7.79
CA SER A 215 -15.74 -14.91 -8.30
C SER A 215 -14.37 -15.57 -8.43
N THR A 216 -13.40 -14.88 -9.05
CA THR A 216 -12.01 -15.34 -9.18
C THR A 216 -11.35 -15.55 -7.81
N VAL A 217 -11.56 -14.63 -6.87
CA VAL A 217 -11.07 -14.78 -5.50
C VAL A 217 -11.67 -16.00 -4.82
N THR A 218 -12.97 -16.25 -5.02
CA THR A 218 -13.64 -17.41 -4.42
C THR A 218 -13.05 -18.72 -4.92
N LEU A 219 -12.79 -18.82 -6.23
CA LEU A 219 -12.15 -20.00 -6.83
C LEU A 219 -10.70 -20.16 -6.33
N ALA A 220 -9.90 -19.10 -6.36
CA ALA A 220 -8.51 -19.14 -5.92
C ALA A 220 -8.38 -19.46 -4.41
N LEU A 221 -9.27 -18.94 -3.56
CA LEU A 221 -9.32 -19.31 -2.14
C LEU A 221 -9.72 -20.78 -1.94
N LYS A 222 -10.59 -21.33 -2.80
CA LYS A 222 -10.93 -22.75 -2.75
C LYS A 222 -9.69 -23.59 -3.08
N GLU A 223 -8.97 -23.26 -4.15
CA GLU A 223 -7.73 -23.95 -4.55
C GLU A 223 -6.67 -23.88 -3.46
N LEU A 224 -6.42 -22.70 -2.88
CA LEU A 224 -5.46 -22.54 -1.76
C LEU A 224 -5.85 -23.34 -0.52
N ARG A 225 -7.16 -23.51 -0.25
CA ARG A 225 -7.65 -24.35 0.85
C ARG A 225 -7.48 -25.83 0.56
N GLU A 226 -7.76 -26.27 -0.66
CA GLU A 226 -7.57 -27.66 -1.11
C GLU A 226 -6.08 -28.06 -1.08
N GLN A 227 -5.19 -27.10 -1.35
CA GLN A 227 -3.74 -27.25 -1.22
C GLN A 227 -3.24 -27.14 0.22
N GLY A 228 -4.12 -26.85 1.19
CA GLY A 228 -3.75 -26.67 2.59
C GLY A 228 -2.94 -25.40 2.88
N ALA A 229 -2.81 -24.46 1.94
CA ALA A 229 -2.00 -23.25 2.09
C ALA A 229 -2.65 -22.20 3.00
N VAL A 230 -3.98 -22.13 3.00
CA VAL A 230 -4.74 -21.23 3.87
C VAL A 230 -5.96 -21.93 4.46
N VAL A 231 -6.32 -21.54 5.67
CA VAL A 231 -7.53 -22.02 6.37
C VAL A 231 -8.32 -20.84 6.91
N LYS A 232 -9.63 -20.84 6.72
CA LYS A 232 -10.49 -19.86 7.37
C LYS A 232 -10.65 -20.23 8.85
N ARG A 233 -10.24 -19.36 9.77
CA ARG A 233 -10.33 -19.59 11.23
C ARG A 233 -11.14 -18.46 11.86
N GLY A 234 -12.38 -18.77 12.23
CA GLY A 234 -13.35 -17.77 12.68
C GLY A 234 -13.56 -16.70 11.60
N ASP A 235 -13.34 -15.44 11.96
CA ASP A 235 -13.43 -14.32 11.03
C ASP A 235 -12.10 -13.94 10.35
N GLY A 236 -11.03 -14.69 10.61
CA GLY A 236 -9.70 -14.44 10.03
C GLY A 236 -9.22 -15.57 9.12
N TRP A 237 -7.96 -15.46 8.71
CA TRP A 237 -7.29 -16.40 7.82
C TRP A 237 -6.00 -16.90 8.47
N LEU A 238 -5.81 -18.21 8.53
CA LEU A 238 -4.54 -18.84 8.90
C LEU A 238 -3.78 -19.16 7.63
N ILE A 239 -2.55 -18.68 7.53
CA ILE A 239 -1.58 -19.10 6.52
C ILE A 239 -0.81 -20.26 7.13
N VAL A 240 -0.91 -21.45 6.54
CA VAL A 240 -0.44 -22.70 7.16
C VAL A 240 1.07 -22.86 6.96
N SER A 241 1.78 -23.21 8.04
CA SER A 241 3.19 -23.57 8.02
C SER A 241 3.44 -24.81 7.16
N GLY A 242 4.51 -24.85 6.35
CA GLY A 242 4.89 -26.05 5.61
C GLY A 242 4.06 -26.42 4.38
N ALA A 243 2.91 -25.77 4.13
CA ALA A 243 2.14 -25.92 2.88
C ALA A 243 2.90 -25.40 1.63
N GLY A 244 4.09 -24.85 1.84
CA GLY A 244 4.97 -24.21 0.86
C GLY A 244 5.80 -25.16 -0.01
N GLN A 245 5.84 -26.47 0.21
CA GLN A 245 6.61 -27.35 -0.69
C GLN A 245 6.15 -27.24 -2.16
N ALA A 246 4.90 -26.80 -2.41
CA ALA A 246 4.35 -26.56 -3.75
C ALA A 246 4.25 -25.07 -4.15
N LEU A 247 4.43 -24.13 -3.23
CA LEU A 247 4.24 -22.70 -3.46
C LEU A 247 5.60 -21.98 -3.36
N PRO A 248 5.92 -20.99 -4.22
CA PRO A 248 7.25 -20.39 -4.30
C PRO A 248 7.59 -19.46 -3.12
N LEU A 249 7.09 -19.76 -1.91
CA LEU A 249 7.33 -19.00 -0.69
C LEU A 249 8.74 -19.23 -0.12
N ASP A 250 9.32 -20.41 -0.34
CA ASP A 250 10.67 -20.77 0.11
C ASP A 250 11.80 -19.98 -0.61
N ARG A 251 11.47 -19.22 -1.67
CA ARG A 251 12.42 -18.45 -2.48
C ARG A 251 12.31 -16.93 -2.31
N VAL A 252 11.46 -16.47 -1.40
CA VAL A 252 11.20 -15.05 -1.20
C VAL A 252 12.19 -14.51 -0.16
N GLU A 253 13.34 -14.01 -0.63
CA GLU A 253 14.34 -13.35 0.23
C GLU A 253 13.92 -11.93 0.68
N ASP A 254 12.78 -11.43 0.19
CA ASP A 254 12.33 -10.07 0.47
C ASP A 254 11.90 -9.93 1.94
N ALA A 255 12.44 -8.91 2.60
CA ALA A 255 12.16 -8.60 4.00
C ALA A 255 10.67 -8.36 4.26
N SER A 256 9.92 -7.98 3.22
CA SER A 256 8.47 -7.69 3.22
C SER A 256 7.58 -8.93 3.22
N PHE A 257 8.17 -10.14 3.27
CA PHE A 257 7.46 -11.40 3.44
C PHE A 257 8.11 -12.30 4.50
N ARG A 258 8.88 -11.72 5.42
CA ARG A 258 9.60 -12.46 6.48
C ARG A 258 8.66 -13.29 7.35
N SER A 259 7.45 -12.82 7.57
CA SER A 259 6.46 -13.57 8.37
C SER A 259 6.02 -14.87 7.66
N LEU A 260 5.97 -14.88 6.32
CA LEU A 260 5.74 -16.09 5.53
C LEU A 260 6.96 -17.03 5.61
N ALA A 261 8.17 -16.50 5.47
CA ALA A 261 9.39 -17.29 5.57
C ALA A 261 9.57 -17.93 6.96
N LEU A 262 9.29 -17.18 8.05
CA LEU A 262 9.36 -17.67 9.43
C LEU A 262 8.35 -18.80 9.68
N ALA A 263 7.15 -18.71 9.09
CA ALA A 263 6.16 -19.78 9.14
C ALA A 263 6.68 -21.08 8.49
N HIS A 264 7.58 -21.01 7.51
CA HIS A 264 8.15 -22.18 6.83
C HIS A 264 9.35 -22.81 7.55
N THR A 265 10.00 -22.10 8.47
CA THR A 265 11.23 -22.57 9.13
C THR A 265 11.02 -23.43 10.38
N VAL A 266 9.77 -23.64 10.83
CA VAL A 266 9.49 -24.57 11.93
C VAL A 266 9.57 -25.99 11.37
N PRO A 267 10.54 -26.83 11.78
CA PRO A 267 10.57 -28.21 11.32
C PRO A 267 9.35 -28.92 11.87
N VAL A 268 8.56 -29.52 10.99
CA VAL A 268 7.58 -30.55 11.38
C VAL A 268 8.40 -31.77 11.82
N GLY A 269 8.73 -31.81 13.11
CA GLY A 269 9.49 -32.89 13.73
C GLY A 269 8.70 -33.49 14.88
N GLU A 270 8.08 -34.63 14.59
CA GLU A 270 7.76 -35.80 15.42
C GLU A 270 7.07 -35.63 16.78
N GLU A 271 6.06 -36.48 16.98
CA GLU A 271 5.25 -36.63 18.17
C GLU A 271 6.08 -36.89 19.44
N GLY A 272 5.69 -36.24 20.54
CA GLY A 272 6.00 -36.68 21.90
C GLY A 272 7.13 -35.93 22.61
N GLY A 273 6.77 -35.04 23.54
CA GLY A 273 7.71 -34.51 24.52
C GLY A 273 7.20 -33.26 25.22
N GLU A 274 7.04 -33.33 26.54
CA GLU A 274 6.60 -32.26 27.43
C GLU A 274 7.21 -30.89 27.11
N ALA A 275 6.35 -29.87 27.10
CA ALA A 275 6.74 -28.47 27.10
C ALA A 275 7.47 -28.12 28.40
N ALA A 276 8.77 -28.37 28.44
CA ALA A 276 9.66 -27.79 29.44
C ALA A 276 9.94 -26.34 29.04
N LEU A 277 9.52 -25.40 29.90
CA LEU A 277 10.00 -24.01 29.89
C LEU A 277 11.54 -24.04 29.84
N ALA A 278 12.13 -23.44 28.80
CA ALA A 278 13.57 -23.21 28.74
C ALA A 278 13.89 -21.72 29.03
N PRO A 279 15.04 -21.43 29.66
CA PRO A 279 15.27 -20.24 30.48
C PRO A 279 15.96 -19.08 29.71
N ASP A 280 15.99 -17.92 30.36
CA ASP A 280 16.37 -16.54 29.94
C ASP A 280 17.73 -16.30 29.23
N GLY A 281 18.09 -17.07 28.21
CA GLY A 281 19.31 -16.83 27.40
C GLY A 281 19.14 -16.91 25.88
N THR A 282 18.03 -17.47 25.40
CA THR A 282 17.85 -17.87 24.00
C THR A 282 17.31 -16.77 23.09
N LEU A 283 16.54 -15.81 23.59
CA LEU A 283 15.96 -14.74 22.76
C LEU A 283 17.04 -13.80 22.20
N THR A 284 18.03 -13.43 23.01
CA THR A 284 19.14 -12.57 22.58
C THR A 284 19.98 -13.28 21.52
N GLN A 285 20.28 -14.58 21.69
CA GLN A 285 20.99 -15.36 20.68
C GLN A 285 20.18 -15.52 19.39
N HIS A 286 18.87 -15.71 19.50
CA HIS A 286 17.97 -15.81 18.35
C HIS A 286 17.88 -14.48 17.57
N LEU A 287 17.76 -13.35 18.28
CA LEU A 287 17.76 -12.01 17.70
C LEU A 287 19.12 -11.64 17.08
N THR A 288 20.22 -12.11 17.68
CA THR A 288 21.57 -11.89 17.13
C THR A 288 21.74 -12.66 15.82
N ARG A 289 21.30 -13.91 15.77
CA ARG A 289 21.33 -14.75 14.57
C ARG A 289 20.47 -14.17 13.44
N ILE A 290 19.26 -13.69 13.77
CA ILE A 290 18.38 -12.99 12.83
C ILE A 290 19.05 -11.73 12.25
N ARG A 291 19.83 -11.01 13.07
CA ARG A 291 20.53 -9.79 12.65
C ARG A 291 21.73 -10.10 11.75
N GLU A 292 22.51 -11.12 12.09
CA GLU A 292 23.63 -11.63 11.29
C GLU A 292 23.16 -12.16 9.93
N ASP A 293 22.06 -12.90 9.91
CA ASP A 293 21.46 -13.41 8.67
C ASP A 293 20.92 -12.27 7.77
N ALA A 294 20.36 -11.22 8.37
CA ALA A 294 19.89 -10.04 7.66
C ALA A 294 21.05 -9.23 7.06
N ASP A 295 22.17 -9.11 7.76
CA ASP A 295 23.36 -8.39 7.25
C ASP A 295 24.06 -9.21 6.16
N ALA A 296 24.14 -10.54 6.29
CA ALA A 296 24.63 -11.41 5.24
C ALA A 296 23.77 -11.34 3.96
N ALA A 297 22.44 -11.25 4.11
CA ALA A 297 21.52 -11.07 2.99
C ALA A 297 21.72 -9.71 2.28
N ARG A 298 21.95 -8.62 3.02
CA ARG A 298 22.25 -7.29 2.46
C ARG A 298 23.54 -7.29 1.63
N VAL A 299 24.58 -7.98 2.09
CA VAL A 299 25.85 -8.12 1.37
C VAL A 299 25.66 -8.89 0.06
N ARG A 300 24.90 -10.00 0.08
CA ARG A 300 24.57 -10.78 -1.13
C ARG A 300 23.73 -9.98 -2.14
N ALA A 301 22.75 -9.23 -1.68
CA ALA A 301 21.91 -8.38 -2.52
C ALA A 301 22.69 -7.22 -3.17
N ARG A 302 23.68 -6.65 -2.47
CA ARG A 302 24.58 -5.65 -3.06
C ARG A 302 25.44 -6.25 -4.17
N ALA A 303 26.03 -7.43 -3.93
CA ALA A 303 26.84 -8.13 -4.92
C ALA A 303 26.03 -8.54 -6.16
N SER A 304 24.76 -8.94 -6.01
CA SER A 304 23.89 -9.29 -7.15
C SER A 304 23.53 -8.06 -8.00
N ARG A 305 23.28 -6.90 -7.38
CA ARG A 305 23.03 -5.63 -8.08
C ARG A 305 24.25 -5.15 -8.87
N GLU A 306 25.45 -5.29 -8.31
CA GLU A 306 26.71 -4.94 -8.99
C GLU A 306 26.95 -5.84 -10.22
N ARG A 307 26.70 -7.15 -10.10
CA ARG A 307 26.78 -8.09 -11.23
C ARG A 307 25.76 -7.78 -12.33
N ALA A 308 24.52 -7.47 -11.95
CA ALA A 308 23.47 -7.10 -12.90
C ALA A 308 23.79 -5.79 -13.64
N ARG A 309 24.39 -4.80 -12.94
CA ARG A 309 24.86 -3.56 -13.56
C ARG A 309 25.98 -3.83 -14.57
N ALA A 310 26.98 -4.62 -14.21
CA ALA A 310 28.08 -4.97 -15.11
C ALA A 310 27.60 -5.73 -16.36
N GLN A 311 26.61 -6.61 -16.23
CA GLN A 311 25.99 -7.30 -17.38
C GLN A 311 25.22 -6.33 -18.30
N ARG A 312 24.48 -5.36 -17.74
CA ARG A 312 23.77 -4.34 -18.53
C ARG A 312 24.73 -3.42 -19.28
N GLU A 313 25.85 -3.03 -18.66
CA GLU A 313 26.89 -2.23 -19.31
C GLU A 313 27.59 -3.01 -20.43
N LYS A 314 27.89 -4.30 -20.24
CA LYS A 314 28.40 -5.18 -21.32
C LYS A 314 27.41 -5.32 -22.48
N ALA A 315 26.13 -5.51 -22.19
CA ALA A 315 25.07 -5.63 -23.20
C ALA A 315 24.83 -4.30 -23.95
N ALA A 316 25.01 -3.15 -23.29
CA ALA A 316 24.93 -1.84 -23.93
C ALA A 316 26.11 -1.62 -24.90
N LYS A 317 27.34 -1.96 -24.49
CA LYS A 317 28.54 -1.84 -25.35
C LYS A 317 28.47 -2.74 -26.58
N SER A 318 27.96 -3.97 -26.44
CA SER A 318 27.80 -4.90 -27.57
C SER A 318 26.69 -4.49 -28.54
N ARG A 319 25.64 -3.80 -28.08
CA ARG A 319 24.62 -3.18 -28.96
C ARG A 319 25.15 -1.96 -29.71
N SER A 320 25.94 -1.11 -29.06
CA SER A 320 26.59 0.04 -29.71
C SER A 320 27.60 -0.40 -30.78
N ALA A 321 28.37 -1.46 -30.54
CA ALA A 321 29.29 -2.00 -31.53
C ALA A 321 28.58 -2.59 -32.77
N ARG A 322 27.39 -3.18 -32.57
CA ARG A 322 26.58 -3.74 -33.68
C ARG A 322 25.91 -2.66 -34.53
N SER A 323 25.47 -1.56 -33.89
CA SER A 323 24.89 -0.40 -34.57
C SER A 323 25.93 0.43 -35.34
N GLY A 324 27.20 0.44 -34.92
CA GLY A 324 28.28 1.13 -35.65
C GLY A 324 28.66 0.40 -36.95
N LEU A 325 28.63 -0.93 -36.94
CA LEU A 325 28.90 -1.76 -38.13
C LEU A 325 27.78 -1.64 -39.20
N GLU A 326 26.53 -1.42 -38.79
CA GLU A 326 25.40 -1.20 -39.74
C GLU A 326 25.38 0.21 -40.35
N GLN A 327 26.09 1.19 -39.76
CA GLN A 327 26.21 2.55 -40.31
C GLN A 327 27.41 2.71 -41.26
N GLU A 328 28.49 1.93 -41.10
CA GLU A 328 29.62 1.94 -42.04
C GLU A 328 29.31 1.23 -43.37
N ASP A 329 28.34 0.31 -43.43
CA ASP A 329 27.92 -0.38 -44.66
C ASP A 329 27.01 0.46 -45.57
N LEU A 330 26.57 1.66 -45.14
CA LEU A 330 25.73 2.57 -45.93
C LEU A 330 26.48 3.79 -46.51
N GLU A 331 27.78 3.95 -46.22
CA GLU A 331 28.60 5.05 -46.76
C GLU A 331 29.88 4.57 -47.48
N GLY A 332 29.72 4.15 -48.75
CA GLY A 332 30.68 4.40 -49.85
C GLY A 332 31.32 3.17 -50.54
N PRO A 333 31.95 3.33 -51.74
CA PRO A 333 31.93 4.43 -52.72
C PRO A 333 31.68 3.96 -54.19
N GLY A 334 31.30 4.88 -55.09
CA GLY A 334 31.49 4.69 -56.54
C GLY A 334 30.33 5.19 -57.42
N GLY A 335 30.49 6.39 -57.99
CA GLY A 335 29.57 6.95 -58.98
C GLY A 335 29.80 6.43 -60.40
N LEU A 336 28.78 6.59 -61.24
CA LEU A 336 28.91 6.81 -62.68
C LEU A 336 27.72 7.67 -63.16
N GLU A 337 28.06 8.79 -63.78
CA GLU A 337 27.19 9.72 -64.50
C GLU A 337 26.62 9.09 -65.79
N HIS A 338 25.38 9.44 -66.14
CA HIS A 338 25.08 9.96 -67.49
C HIS A 338 23.72 10.68 -67.55
N ASP A 339 23.82 11.97 -67.87
CA ASP A 339 22.93 12.86 -68.64
C ASP A 339 21.42 12.58 -68.78
N LEU A 340 20.64 13.62 -68.48
CA LEU A 340 19.88 14.35 -69.51
C LEU A 340 19.43 15.73 -68.98
N ALA A 341 19.85 16.79 -69.66
CA ALA A 341 19.52 18.18 -69.38
C ALA A 341 18.39 18.70 -70.31
N VAL A 342 17.47 19.47 -69.72
CA VAL A 342 16.81 20.72 -70.20
C VAL A 342 16.11 20.76 -71.57
N VAL A 343 14.78 20.99 -71.56
CA VAL A 343 13.94 21.73 -72.55
C VAL A 343 12.64 22.11 -71.79
N ALA A 344 11.94 23.25 -71.84
CA ALA A 344 12.12 24.61 -72.36
C ALA A 344 10.98 25.49 -71.77
N GLU A 345 11.07 26.79 -71.99
CA GLU A 345 10.15 27.87 -71.65
C GLU A 345 8.73 27.78 -72.25
N ASP A 346 7.82 28.51 -71.59
CA ASP A 346 6.88 29.50 -72.15
C ASP A 346 5.35 29.24 -72.12
N ALA A 347 4.68 30.30 -71.65
CA ALA A 347 3.33 30.80 -71.86
C ALA A 347 2.05 29.90 -71.79
N ALA A 348 1.20 30.33 -70.84
CA ALA A 348 -0.22 30.70 -71.00
C ALA A 348 -1.32 29.63 -71.08
N ALA A 349 -2.08 29.53 -69.98
CA ALA A 349 -3.56 29.49 -69.86
C ALA A 349 -3.88 28.87 -68.48
N GLY A 350 -4.69 29.39 -67.57
CA GLY A 350 -5.71 30.42 -67.61
C GLY A 350 -6.71 30.07 -66.51
N GLY A 351 -6.91 31.00 -65.56
CA GLY A 351 -8.06 31.04 -64.63
C GLY A 351 -8.17 29.91 -63.59
N LEU A 352 -8.85 30.08 -62.46
CA LEU A 352 -9.59 31.19 -61.86
C LEU A 352 -10.04 30.65 -60.48
N LEU A 353 -9.83 31.44 -59.41
CA LEU A 353 -10.65 31.55 -58.16
C LEU A 353 -10.68 30.33 -57.20
N ASP A 354 -10.20 30.38 -55.95
CA ASP A 354 -10.49 31.26 -54.80
C ASP A 354 -11.98 31.55 -54.54
N GLY A 355 -12.46 31.26 -53.33
CA GLY A 355 -13.85 31.52 -52.99
C GLY A 355 -14.30 30.87 -51.69
N ALA A 356 -13.92 31.50 -50.59
CA ALA A 356 -14.48 31.25 -49.28
C ALA A 356 -16.00 31.57 -49.20
N ASP A 357 -16.61 30.95 -48.18
CA ASP A 357 -17.63 31.52 -47.28
C ASP A 357 -19.14 31.39 -47.62
N ARG A 358 -19.82 30.81 -46.60
CA ARG A 358 -21.18 31.09 -46.09
C ARG A 358 -22.47 30.57 -46.76
N ARG A 359 -23.16 29.81 -45.90
CA ARG A 359 -24.61 29.73 -45.59
C ARG A 359 -25.50 28.93 -46.54
N LEU A 360 -26.06 27.85 -45.99
CA LEU A 360 -27.47 27.77 -45.61
C LEU A 360 -27.62 27.07 -44.26
#